data_AF-A0A959A4M5-F1
#
_entry.id   AF-A0A959A4M5-F1
#
_cell.length_a   1.000
_cell.length_b   1.000
_cell.length_c   1.000
_cell.angle_alpha   90.00
_cell.angle_beta   90.00
_cell.angle_gamma   90.00
#
_symmetry.space_group_name_H-M   'P 1'
#
loop_
_entity.id
_entity.type
_entity.pdbx_description
1 polymer ?
#
loop_
_entity_poly.entity_id
_entity_poly.type
_entity_poly.pdbx_seq_one_letter_code
_entity_poly.pdbx_strand_id
1 'polypeptide(L)' 'KDCMTADAYATAFMVMGHEKAQKIVESHPELEAYLIYSTVDGKTANYISNGLKNKLQLISNDN' A
#
# COMPACT_ATOMS: atom_id res chain seq x y z
N LYS A 1 9.88 0.12 12.83
CA LYS A 1 10.30 1.10 11.79
C LYS A 1 9.86 2.48 12.22
N ASP A 2 10.74 3.47 12.12
CA ASP A 2 10.48 4.86 12.52
C ASP A 2 9.50 5.58 11.57
N CYS A 3 8.87 6.64 12.09
CA CYS A 3 7.85 7.41 11.37
C CYS A 3 8.42 8.14 10.15
N MET A 4 9.65 8.67 10.25
CA MET A 4 10.27 9.46 9.19
C MET A 4 10.50 8.62 7.92
N THR A 5 10.97 7.37 8.08
CA THR A 5 11.12 6.45 6.96
C THR A 5 9.78 6.11 6.33
N ALA A 6 8.73 5.89 7.13
CA ALA A 6 7.40 5.60 6.62
C ALA A 6 6.81 6.77 5.81
N ASP A 7 6.97 8.00 6.27
CA ASP A 7 6.50 9.22 5.59
C ASP A 7 7.24 9.46 4.26
N ALA A 8 8.55 9.23 4.24
CA ALA A 8 9.35 9.31 3.01
C ALA A 8 8.90 8.29 1.96
N TYR A 9 8.66 7.03 2.37
CA TYR A 9 8.14 6.01 1.47
C TYR A 9 6.72 6.33 1.01
N ALA A 10 5.83 6.80 1.88
CA ALA A 10 4.48 7.19 1.50
C ALA A 10 4.49 8.29 0.43
N THR A 11 5.31 9.32 0.63
CA THR A 11 5.49 10.40 -0.36
C THR A 11 6.04 9.86 -1.68
N ALA A 12 7.09 9.04 -1.62
CA ALA A 12 7.69 8.46 -2.82
C ALA A 12 6.68 7.58 -3.59
N PHE A 13 5.89 6.77 -2.88
CA PHE A 13 4.88 5.88 -3.45
C PHE A 13 3.77 6.66 -4.15
N MET A 14 3.33 7.79 -3.58
CA MET A 14 2.35 8.67 -4.20
C MET A 14 2.88 9.31 -5.50
N VAL A 15 4.16 9.68 -5.53
CA VAL A 15 4.79 10.29 -6.73
C VAL A 15 5.05 9.25 -7.83
N MET A 16 5.51 8.06 -7.46
CA MET A 16 5.96 7.06 -8.43
C MET A 16 4.83 6.16 -8.98
N GLY A 17 3.70 6.11 -8.29
CA GLY A 17 2.55 5.28 -8.64
C GLY A 17 2.60 3.86 -8.05
N HIS A 18 1.42 3.24 -8.00
CA HIS A 18 1.17 1.97 -7.31
C HIS A 18 2.00 0.79 -7.87
N GLU A 19 2.18 0.69 -9.19
CA GLU A 19 2.93 -0.43 -9.81
C GLU A 19 4.38 -0.49 -9.34
N LYS A 20 5.07 0.66 -9.29
CA LYS A 20 6.47 0.72 -8.84
C LYS A 20 6.56 0.57 -7.32
N ALA A 21 5.60 1.14 -6.58
CA ALA A 21 5.54 0.99 -5.13
C ALA A 21 5.39 -0.49 -4.72
N GLN A 22 4.52 -1.25 -5.40
CA GLN A 22 4.35 -2.69 -5.15
C GLN A 22 5.65 -3.47 -5.34
N LYS A 23 6.38 -3.22 -6.43
CA LYS A 23 7.68 -3.87 -6.69
C LYS A 23 8.72 -3.59 -5.60
N ILE A 24 8.76 -2.36 -5.07
CA ILE A 24 9.66 -2.01 -3.97
C ILE A 24 9.27 -2.80 -2.71
N VAL A 25 7.98 -2.82 -2.36
CA VAL A 25 7.50 -3.54 -1.18
C VAL A 25 7.77 -5.04 -1.28
N GLU A 26 7.64 -5.64 -2.47
CA GLU A 26 7.97 -7.05 -2.71
C GLU A 26 9.48 -7.33 -2.61
N SER A 27 10.31 -6.38 -3.01
CA SER A 27 11.78 -6.51 -2.96
C SER A 27 12.36 -6.27 -1.56
N HIS A 28 11.57 -5.68 -0.67
CA HIS A 28 11.96 -5.29 0.69
C HIS A 28 10.99 -5.92 1.70
N PRO A 29 11.21 -7.19 2.11
CA PRO A 29 10.33 -7.92 3.03
C PRO A 29 10.15 -7.22 4.39
N GLU A 30 11.06 -6.32 4.75
CA GLU A 30 10.98 -5.48 5.93
C GLU A 30 9.99 -4.31 5.80
N LEU A 31 9.49 -4.02 4.59
CA LEU A 31 8.46 -3.02 4.34
C LEU A 31 7.07 -3.65 4.43
N GLU A 32 6.24 -3.00 5.23
CA GLU A 32 4.83 -3.30 5.39
C GLU A 32 4.06 -2.12 4.78
N ALA A 33 3.25 -2.34 3.75
CA ALA A 33 2.50 -1.29 3.05
C ALA A 33 1.07 -1.71 2.69
N TYR A 34 0.17 -0.74 2.77
CA TYR A 34 -1.19 -0.83 2.26
C TYR A 34 -1.40 0.31 1.25
N LEU A 35 -1.66 -0.05 0.00
CA LEU A 35 -1.86 0.90 -1.09
C LEU A 35 -3.32 0.85 -1.50
N ILE A 36 -3.94 2.02 -1.64
CA ILE A 36 -5.29 2.18 -2.20
C ILE A 36 -5.13 3.05 -3.44
N TYR A 37 -5.66 2.59 -4.57
CA TYR A 37 -5.52 3.30 -5.84
C TYR A 37 -6.76 3.11 -6.72
N SER A 38 -6.98 4.08 -7.60
CA SER A 38 -8.04 4.00 -8.60
C SER A 38 -7.55 3.25 -9.83
N THR A 39 -8.36 2.29 -10.28
CA THR A 39 -8.18 1.61 -11.57
C THR A 39 -8.65 2.52 -12.70
N VAL A 40 -8.22 2.20 -13.93
CA VAL A 40 -8.68 2.89 -15.15
C VAL A 40 -10.21 2.87 -15.32
N ASP A 41 -10.88 1.86 -14.78
CA ASP A 41 -12.34 1.71 -14.82
C ASP A 41 -13.06 2.54 -13.74
N GLY A 42 -12.35 3.40 -13.01
CA GLY A 42 -12.90 4.22 -11.92
C GLY A 42 -13.20 3.43 -10.64
N LYS A 43 -12.87 2.14 -10.59
CA LYS A 43 -13.02 1.31 -9.38
C LYS A 43 -11.82 1.49 -8.46
N THR A 44 -12.06 1.43 -7.15
CA THR A 44 -10.99 1.38 -6.16
C THR A 44 -10.43 -0.04 -6.09
N ALA A 45 -9.11 -0.15 -6.21
CA ALA A 45 -8.37 -1.37 -5.94
C ALA A 45 -7.41 -1.13 -4.76
N ASN A 46 -6.99 -2.22 -4.13
CA ASN A 46 -6.05 -2.16 -3.04
C ASN A 46 -4.97 -3.24 -3.17
N TYR A 47 -3.83 -2.97 -2.53
CA TYR A 47 -2.74 -3.92 -2.39
C TYR A 47 -2.33 -3.94 -0.92
N ILE A 48 -2.19 -5.15 -0.37
CA ILE A 48 -1.79 -5.40 1.01
C ILE A 48 -0.55 -6.28 0.98
N SER A 49 0.54 -5.83 1.61
CA SER A 49 1.72 -6.67 1.75
C SER A 49 1.45 -7.86 2.68
N ASN A 50 2.16 -8.98 2.46
CA ASN A 50 1.92 -10.23 3.20
C ASN A 50 1.98 -10.07 4.73
N GLY A 51 2.88 -9.23 5.24
CA GLY A 51 3.03 -8.96 6.68
C GLY A 51 1.84 -8.24 7.32
N LEU A 52 1.12 -7.41 6.54
CA LEU A 52 -0.07 -6.67 6.98
C LEU A 52 -1.37 -7.47 6.83
N LYS A 53 -1.41 -8.45 5.93
CA LYS A 53 -2.65 -9.16 5.57
C LYS A 53 -3.38 -9.76 6.78
N ASN A 54 -2.65 -10.27 7.76
CA ASN A 54 -3.22 -10.89 8.96
C ASN A 54 -3.42 -9.90 10.13
N LYS A 55 -3.02 -8.64 9.97
CA LYS A 55 -3.11 -7.58 10.99
C LYS A 55 -4.17 -6.52 10.67
N LEU A 56 -4.77 -6.59 9.48
CA LEU A 56 -5.78 -5.64 9.03
C LEU A 56 -7.18 -6.26 9.09
N GLN A 57 -8.12 -5.50 9.63
CA GLN A 57 -9.55 -5.78 9.50
C GLN A 57 -10.13 -4.77 8.51
N LEU A 58 -10.46 -5.23 7.31
CA LEU A 58 -11.17 -4.42 6.33
C LEU A 58 -12.64 -4.33 6.75
N ILE A 59 -13.11 -3.12 7.03
CA ILE A 59 -14.52 -2.86 7.32
C ILE A 59 -15.14 -2.34 6.02
N SER A 60 -15.77 -3.23 5.27
CA SER A 60 -16.62 -2.83 4.15
C SER A 60 -17.97 -2.37 4.70
N ASN A 61 -18.28 -1.09 4.56
CA ASN A 61 -19.59 -0.55 4.92
C ASN A 61 -20.50 -0.65 3.69
N ASP A 62 -21.05 -1.83 3.45
CA ASP A 62 -22.14 -2.04 2.51
C ASP A 62 -23.39 -1.38 3.10
N ASN A 63 -23.72 -0.18 2.64
CA ASN A 63 -24.97 0.53 2.91
C ASN A 63 -25.84 0.49 1.65
#